data_AF-A0AB36INU6-F1
#
_entry.id   AF-A0AB36INU6-F1
#
_cell.length_a   1.000
_cell.length_b   1.000
_cell.length_c   1.000
_cell.angle_alpha   90.00
_cell.angle_beta   90.00
_cell.angle_gamma   90.00
#
_symmetry.space_group_name_H-M   'P 1'
#
loop_
_entity.id
_entity.type
_entity.pdbx_description
1 polymer ?
#
loop_
_entity_poly.entity_id
_entity_poly.type
_entity_poly.pdbx_seq_one_letter_code
_entity_poly.pdbx_strand_id
1 'polypeptide(L)'
;MSHIKKKIGIYSFCVLASSVVLAEGSSVVYATKMTTPENHVAVNISESNVTETVKYIDGKAKRSLDPTSEKDMAELANSVEFEVYKFNESASSKTTFLSPAGICRGFKSDDGVDVTNSSSYYIKPNDASEYYGSVLGATIYKKGETKNSQYVPVYAIKNANVAKYIEKNEDLNVRKKANERIKEGRETLNKEVCNKR
;
A
#
# COMPACT_ATOMS: atom_id res chain seq x y z
N MET A 1 -17.41 67.42 15.67
CA MET A 1 -18.42 67.22 14.60
C MET A 1 -18.04 68.10 13.42
N SER A 2 -18.05 67.71 12.15
CA SER A 2 -18.04 66.42 11.46
C SER A 2 -17.84 66.74 9.98
N HIS A 3 -17.26 65.80 9.22
CA HIS A 3 -17.28 65.65 7.76
C HIS A 3 -16.50 66.64 6.86
N ILE A 4 -15.38 66.14 6.34
CA ILE A 4 -14.79 66.56 5.06
C ILE A 4 -14.61 65.34 4.14
N LYS A 5 -15.35 65.44 3.03
CA LYS A 5 -15.07 65.06 1.62
C LYS A 5 -14.80 63.61 1.18
N LYS A 6 -15.67 63.25 0.23
CA LYS A 6 -15.67 62.24 -0.83
C LYS A 6 -14.36 62.12 -1.63
N LYS A 7 -14.00 60.85 -1.91
CA LYS A 7 -13.58 60.20 -3.17
C LYS A 7 -12.62 60.93 -4.12
N ILE A 8 -11.51 60.28 -4.49
CA ILE A 8 -11.34 59.46 -5.72
C ILE A 8 -9.92 58.87 -5.62
N GLY A 9 -9.84 57.53 -5.54
CA GLY A 9 -8.59 56.79 -5.60
C GLY A 9 -8.28 56.41 -7.05
N ILE A 10 -6.99 56.34 -7.38
CA ILE A 10 -6.49 55.57 -8.50
C ILE A 10 -4.95 55.44 -8.41
N TYR A 11 -4.51 54.20 -8.64
CA TYR A 11 -3.19 53.68 -9.04
C TYR A 11 -1.95 53.92 -8.16
N SER A 12 -1.62 52.89 -7.38
CA SER A 12 -0.22 52.51 -7.13
C SER A 12 -0.06 51.01 -7.44
N PHE A 13 0.75 50.72 -8.45
CA PHE A 13 1.12 49.39 -8.91
C PHE A 13 1.81 48.60 -7.79
N CYS A 14 1.20 47.51 -7.31
CA CYS A 14 1.88 46.49 -6.52
C CYS A 14 2.48 45.44 -7.47
N VAL A 15 3.79 45.50 -7.65
CA VAL A 15 4.58 44.38 -8.19
C VAL A 15 4.84 43.43 -7.02
N LEU A 16 4.10 42.32 -6.95
CA LEU A 16 4.44 41.19 -6.08
C LEU A 16 5.32 40.23 -6.87
N ALA A 17 6.61 40.25 -6.58
CA ALA A 17 7.54 39.21 -6.99
C ALA A 17 7.35 38.00 -6.06
N SER A 18 6.92 36.89 -6.63
CA SER A 18 6.91 35.58 -5.96
C SER A 18 8.35 35.07 -5.86
N SER A 19 8.85 34.88 -4.64
CA SER A 19 10.07 34.11 -4.38
C SER A 19 9.75 32.90 -3.51
N VAL A 20 10.27 31.76 -3.99
CA VAL A 20 9.99 30.37 -3.62
C VAL A 20 10.53 30.02 -2.23
N VAL A 21 9.78 29.16 -1.54
CA VAL A 21 10.08 28.50 -0.27
C VAL A 21 11.22 27.48 -0.45
N LEU A 22 12.21 27.52 0.44
CA LEU A 22 13.08 26.38 0.75
C LEU A 22 13.07 26.15 2.26
N ALA A 23 12.53 25.00 2.66
CA ALA A 23 12.45 24.56 4.04
C ALA A 23 13.44 23.40 4.28
N GLU A 24 13.95 23.39 5.51
CA GLU A 24 14.31 22.22 6.33
C GLU A 24 15.59 21.44 6.02
N GLY A 25 16.65 21.82 6.75
CA GLY A 25 17.65 20.87 7.24
C GLY A 25 17.56 20.81 8.76
N SER A 26 16.83 19.83 9.30
CA SER A 26 16.84 19.52 10.74
C SER A 26 17.22 18.05 10.92
N SER A 27 18.50 17.85 11.22
CA SER A 27 19.07 16.62 11.77
C SER A 27 18.46 16.33 13.14
N VAL A 28 17.94 15.12 13.38
CA VAL A 28 17.56 14.68 14.72
C VAL A 28 18.38 13.47 15.13
N VAL A 29 19.19 13.68 16.16
CA VAL A 29 19.97 12.69 16.92
C VAL A 29 19.06 12.03 17.95
N TYR A 30 19.18 10.71 18.16
CA TYR A 30 18.82 10.11 19.44
C TYR A 30 19.87 9.11 19.90
N ALA A 31 20.50 9.42 21.03
CA ALA A 31 21.31 8.52 21.84
C ALA A 31 20.53 8.13 23.09
N THR A 32 20.47 6.83 23.41
CA THR A 32 21.00 6.18 24.64
C THR A 32 20.29 4.87 24.97
N LYS A 33 21.09 3.90 25.42
CA LYS A 33 20.74 2.58 25.94
C LYS A 33 19.85 2.68 27.19
N MET A 34 18.92 1.73 27.35
CA MET A 34 18.50 1.19 28.66
C MET A 34 17.94 -0.24 28.52
N THR A 35 18.27 -1.09 29.48
CA THR A 35 17.99 -2.54 29.59
C THR A 35 16.68 -2.84 30.34
N THR A 36 16.09 -4.02 30.05
CA THR A 36 15.11 -4.85 30.82
C THR A 36 13.66 -4.35 30.97
N PRO A 37 12.62 -5.20 31.21
CA PRO A 37 12.63 -6.61 31.62
C PRO A 37 11.84 -7.60 30.71
N GLU A 38 12.17 -8.88 30.89
CA GLU A 38 11.48 -10.04 30.32
C GLU A 38 10.04 -10.14 30.83
N ASN A 39 9.07 -10.03 29.93
CA ASN A 39 7.76 -10.63 30.12
C ASN A 39 7.38 -11.29 28.80
N HIS A 40 7.61 -12.61 28.76
CA HIS A 40 7.31 -13.47 27.63
C HIS A 40 5.80 -13.57 27.45
N VAL A 41 5.19 -12.63 26.73
CA VAL A 41 4.00 -12.96 25.95
C VAL A 41 4.53 -13.67 24.71
N ALA A 42 4.67 -14.98 24.81
CA ALA A 42 4.90 -15.82 23.65
C ALA A 42 3.64 -15.75 22.77
N VAL A 43 3.60 -14.76 21.87
CA VAL A 43 2.75 -14.82 20.69
C VAL A 43 3.34 -15.96 19.87
N ASN A 44 2.79 -17.16 20.05
CA ASN A 44 3.08 -18.27 19.14
C ASN A 44 2.53 -17.87 17.77
N ILE A 45 3.36 -17.20 16.98
CA ILE A 45 3.21 -17.14 15.53
C ILE A 45 3.65 -18.51 15.02
N SER A 46 2.86 -19.54 15.33
CA SER A 46 2.98 -20.80 14.63
C SER A 46 2.44 -20.54 13.22
N GLU A 47 3.32 -20.59 12.23
CA GLU A 47 2.93 -20.86 10.85
C GLU A 47 2.29 -22.26 10.82
N SER A 48 1.03 -22.35 11.24
CA SER A 48 0.21 -23.52 10.95
C SER A 48 0.10 -23.62 9.42
N ASN A 49 0.03 -24.85 8.91
CA ASN A 49 -0.24 -25.15 7.51
C ASN A 49 -1.68 -24.71 7.16
N VAL A 50 -1.97 -23.41 7.25
CA VAL A 50 -3.27 -22.85 6.95
C VAL A 50 -3.38 -22.78 5.43
N THR A 51 -4.38 -23.47 4.89
CA THR A 51 -4.70 -23.42 3.47
C THR A 51 -5.12 -22.01 3.09
N GLU A 52 -4.22 -21.28 2.42
CA GLU A 52 -4.50 -19.97 1.86
C GLU A 52 -5.40 -20.12 0.62
N THR A 53 -6.55 -19.44 0.62
CA THR A 53 -7.41 -19.37 -0.56
C THR A 53 -7.03 -18.15 -1.38
N VAL A 54 -6.73 -18.35 -2.67
CA VAL A 54 -6.40 -17.28 -3.63
C VAL A 54 -7.50 -17.21 -4.70
N LYS A 55 -8.03 -16.01 -4.98
CA LYS A 55 -9.03 -15.76 -6.03
C LYS A 55 -8.64 -14.57 -6.90
N TYR A 56 -8.78 -14.72 -8.21
CA TYR A 56 -8.59 -13.68 -9.21
C TYR A 56 -9.94 -13.18 -9.69
N ILE A 57 -10.19 -11.87 -9.62
CA ILE A 57 -11.46 -11.26 -10.01
C ILE A 57 -11.20 -10.21 -11.09
N ASP A 58 -11.87 -10.31 -12.24
CA ASP A 58 -11.84 -9.23 -13.24
C ASP A 58 -12.60 -8.00 -12.72
N GLY A 59 -11.99 -6.81 -12.82
CA GLY A 59 -12.59 -5.58 -12.33
C GLY A 59 -13.88 -5.19 -13.09
N LYS A 60 -14.01 -5.56 -14.37
CA LYS A 60 -15.19 -5.25 -15.18
C LYS A 60 -16.34 -6.24 -14.97
N ALA A 61 -16.06 -7.54 -15.10
CA ALA A 61 -17.07 -8.59 -15.05
C ALA A 61 -17.41 -9.02 -13.61
N LYS A 62 -16.60 -8.65 -12.61
CA LYS A 62 -16.71 -9.09 -11.21
C LYS A 62 -16.89 -10.61 -11.06
N ARG A 63 -16.33 -11.36 -12.01
CA ARG A 63 -16.38 -12.83 -12.04
C ARG A 63 -15.04 -13.38 -11.55
N SER A 64 -15.10 -14.53 -10.87
CA SER A 64 -13.90 -15.27 -10.53
C SER A 64 -13.31 -15.89 -11.79
N LEU A 65 -11.99 -15.77 -11.92
CA LEU A 65 -11.19 -16.31 -13.01
C LEU A 65 -10.37 -17.49 -12.51
N ASP A 66 -10.30 -18.53 -13.32
CA ASP A 66 -9.52 -19.73 -13.02
C ASP A 66 -8.06 -19.50 -13.44
N PRO A 67 -7.10 -19.45 -12.49
CA PRO A 67 -5.70 -19.22 -12.81
C PRO A 67 -5.05 -20.37 -13.59
N THR A 68 -5.70 -21.54 -13.68
CA THR A 68 -5.24 -22.69 -14.48
C THR A 68 -5.75 -22.65 -15.92
N SER A 69 -6.75 -21.80 -16.21
CA SER A 69 -7.33 -21.63 -17.54
C SER A 69 -6.56 -20.60 -18.36
N GLU A 70 -5.98 -21.02 -19.48
CA GLU A 70 -5.25 -20.11 -20.38
C GLU A 70 -6.13 -18.96 -20.89
N LYS A 71 -7.42 -19.22 -21.09
CA LYS A 71 -8.39 -18.22 -21.55
C LYS A 71 -8.60 -17.14 -20.49
N ASP A 72 -8.83 -17.54 -19.24
CA ASP A 72 -9.06 -16.61 -18.14
C ASP A 72 -7.78 -15.83 -17.80
N MET A 73 -6.61 -16.45 -17.89
CA MET A 73 -5.33 -15.75 -17.74
C MET A 73 -5.07 -14.74 -18.87
N ALA A 74 -5.45 -15.07 -20.10
CA ALA A 74 -5.39 -14.11 -21.21
C ALA A 74 -6.36 -12.94 -21.00
N GLU A 75 -7.51 -13.16 -20.37
CA GLU A 75 -8.45 -12.09 -19.99
C GLU A 75 -7.81 -11.16 -18.96
N LEU A 76 -7.22 -11.70 -17.88
CA LEU A 76 -6.47 -10.92 -16.87
C LEU A 76 -5.32 -10.12 -17.50
N ALA A 77 -4.57 -10.74 -18.40
CA ALA A 77 -3.41 -10.11 -19.02
C ALA A 77 -3.77 -8.86 -19.84
N ASN A 78 -4.96 -8.87 -20.44
CA ASN A 78 -5.46 -7.79 -21.29
C ASN A 78 -6.48 -6.87 -20.60
N SER A 79 -6.91 -7.20 -19.38
CA SER A 79 -7.81 -6.35 -18.61
C SER A 79 -7.12 -5.03 -18.27
N VAL A 80 -7.91 -4.00 -17.98
CA VAL A 80 -7.38 -2.74 -17.45
C VAL A 80 -7.23 -2.80 -15.94
N GLU A 81 -8.01 -3.65 -15.27
CA GLU A 81 -8.00 -3.83 -13.83
C GLU A 81 -8.32 -5.28 -13.48
N PHE A 82 -7.66 -5.83 -12.46
CA PHE A 82 -8.12 -7.02 -11.77
C PHE A 82 -7.72 -6.99 -10.30
N GLU A 83 -8.38 -7.83 -9.50
CA GLU A 83 -8.13 -7.97 -8.08
C GLU A 83 -7.71 -9.40 -7.74
N VAL A 84 -6.78 -9.52 -6.80
CA VAL A 84 -6.37 -10.79 -6.20
C VAL A 84 -6.73 -10.75 -4.73
N TYR A 85 -7.57 -11.68 -4.31
CA TYR A 85 -7.94 -11.88 -2.91
C TYR A 85 -7.16 -13.07 -2.38
N LYS A 86 -6.49 -12.89 -1.24
CA LYS A 86 -5.88 -13.98 -0.47
C LYS A 86 -6.44 -13.96 0.93
N PHE A 87 -6.91 -15.09 1.45
CA PHE A 87 -7.42 -15.13 2.81
C PHE A 87 -7.32 -16.52 3.41
N ASN A 88 -7.24 -16.53 4.73
CA ASN A 88 -7.34 -17.68 5.58
C ASN A 88 -7.88 -17.26 6.96
N GLU A 89 -7.82 -18.14 7.95
CA GLU A 89 -8.34 -17.84 9.29
C GLU A 89 -7.57 -16.73 10.02
N SER A 90 -6.31 -16.46 9.67
CA SER A 90 -5.43 -15.55 10.38
C SER A 90 -5.11 -14.26 9.61
N ALA A 91 -5.39 -14.22 8.31
CA ALA A 91 -5.11 -13.06 7.48
C ALA A 91 -6.06 -12.95 6.29
N SER A 92 -6.21 -11.73 5.79
CA SER A 92 -6.80 -11.45 4.50
C SER A 92 -6.03 -10.35 3.78
N SER A 93 -6.04 -10.38 2.46
CA SER A 93 -5.52 -9.30 1.64
C SER A 93 -6.28 -9.18 0.32
N LYS A 94 -6.28 -7.96 -0.20
CA LYS A 94 -6.76 -7.61 -1.53
C LYS A 94 -5.67 -6.83 -2.25
N THR A 95 -5.26 -7.31 -3.41
CA THR A 95 -4.35 -6.59 -4.31
C THR A 95 -5.10 -6.20 -5.57
N THR A 96 -5.24 -4.91 -5.83
CA THR A 96 -5.78 -4.38 -7.09
C THR A 96 -4.62 -4.01 -8.00
N PHE A 97 -4.67 -4.47 -9.25
CA PHE A 97 -3.76 -4.12 -10.33
C PHE A 97 -4.51 -3.26 -11.34
N LEU A 98 -3.98 -2.10 -11.70
CA LEU A 98 -4.61 -1.16 -12.63
C LEU A 98 -3.60 -0.66 -13.67
N SER A 99 -3.98 -0.73 -14.94
CA SER A 99 -3.24 -0.13 -16.06
C SER A 99 -4.21 0.21 -17.19
N PRO A 100 -4.39 1.49 -17.52
CA PRO A 100 -5.24 1.92 -18.63
C PRO A 100 -4.82 1.33 -20.00
N ALA A 101 -3.53 1.04 -20.18
CA ALA A 101 -2.99 0.42 -21.39
C ALA A 101 -3.26 -1.10 -21.48
N GLY A 102 -3.83 -1.69 -20.43
CA GLY A 102 -3.93 -3.12 -20.17
C GLY A 102 -2.79 -3.59 -19.28
N ILE A 103 -3.05 -4.55 -18.37
CA ILE A 103 -2.09 -4.98 -17.33
C ILE A 103 -0.75 -5.39 -17.93
N CYS A 104 -0.71 -6.39 -18.81
CA CYS A 104 0.57 -6.89 -19.28
C CYS A 104 1.27 -5.96 -20.26
N ARG A 105 0.52 -5.09 -20.95
CA ARG A 105 1.12 -4.05 -21.79
C ARG A 105 1.79 -3.00 -20.92
N GLY A 106 1.06 -2.44 -19.95
CA GLY A 106 1.57 -1.44 -19.02
C GLY A 106 2.75 -1.96 -18.20
N PHE A 107 2.67 -3.19 -17.70
CA PHE A 107 3.77 -3.80 -16.94
C PHE A 107 5.06 -3.95 -17.76
N LYS A 108 4.95 -4.15 -19.08
CA LYS A 108 6.10 -4.33 -20.00
C LYS A 108 6.56 -3.01 -20.64
N SER A 109 5.80 -1.93 -20.52
CA SER A 109 6.12 -0.60 -21.03
C SER A 109 6.52 0.37 -19.92
N ASP A 110 6.74 1.63 -20.28
CA ASP A 110 7.01 2.71 -19.34
C ASP A 110 5.73 3.26 -18.66
N ASP A 111 4.55 2.74 -19.01
CA ASP A 111 3.27 3.12 -18.39
C ASP A 111 3.16 2.54 -16.97
N GLY A 112 3.62 1.30 -16.77
CA GLY A 112 3.57 0.61 -15.49
C GLY A 112 2.20 0.03 -15.14
N VAL A 113 2.13 -0.57 -13.96
CA VAL A 113 0.88 -1.03 -13.34
C VAL A 113 0.81 -0.46 -11.93
N ASP A 114 -0.25 0.26 -11.64
CA ASP A 114 -0.55 0.70 -10.29
C ASP A 114 -1.08 -0.48 -9.49
N VAL A 115 -0.46 -0.70 -8.34
CA VAL A 115 -0.75 -1.79 -7.42
C VAL A 115 -1.15 -1.19 -6.09
N THR A 116 -2.36 -1.54 -5.64
CA THR A 116 -2.84 -1.24 -4.30
C THR A 116 -3.05 -2.54 -3.55
N ASN A 117 -2.30 -2.78 -2.47
CA ASN A 117 -2.47 -3.94 -1.60
C ASN A 117 -2.97 -3.49 -0.23
N SER A 118 -4.10 -4.02 0.20
CA SER A 118 -4.59 -3.91 1.57
C SER A 118 -4.47 -5.28 2.22
N SER A 119 -3.84 -5.37 3.39
CA SER A 119 -3.68 -6.61 4.15
C SER A 119 -4.10 -6.43 5.59
N SER A 120 -4.72 -7.46 6.17
CA SER A 120 -5.12 -7.55 7.57
C SER A 120 -4.65 -8.88 8.15
N TYR A 121 -4.09 -8.84 9.35
CA TYR A 121 -3.66 -9.96 10.18
C TYR A 121 -4.49 -9.93 11.47
N TYR A 122 -5.30 -10.95 11.68
CA TYR A 122 -6.23 -11.01 12.79
C TYR A 122 -5.52 -11.39 14.08
N ILE A 123 -5.84 -10.70 15.17
CA ILE A 123 -5.28 -10.99 16.50
C ILE A 123 -5.75 -12.36 16.99
N LYS A 124 -6.97 -12.76 16.61
CA LYS A 124 -7.51 -14.09 16.85
C LYS A 124 -7.98 -14.69 15.53
N PRO A 125 -7.74 -15.99 15.28
CA PRO A 125 -8.23 -16.65 14.08
C PRO A 125 -9.76 -16.50 13.94
N ASN A 126 -10.21 -16.21 12.72
CA ASN A 126 -11.60 -15.99 12.34
C ASN A 126 -12.31 -14.81 13.03
N ASP A 127 -11.57 -13.88 13.64
CA ASP A 127 -12.10 -12.66 14.28
C ASP A 127 -11.55 -11.41 13.59
N ALA A 128 -12.35 -10.83 12.69
CA ALA A 128 -12.00 -9.59 11.99
C ALA A 128 -12.19 -8.32 12.83
N SER A 129 -12.63 -8.43 14.09
CA SER A 129 -12.86 -7.26 14.95
C SER A 129 -11.58 -6.66 15.52
N GLU A 130 -10.50 -7.45 15.58
CA GLU A 130 -9.18 -6.98 16.01
C GLU A 130 -8.10 -7.45 15.03
N TYR A 131 -7.39 -6.51 14.41
CA TYR A 131 -6.36 -6.79 13.44
C TYR A 131 -5.29 -5.71 13.40
N TYR A 132 -4.14 -6.06 12.83
CA TYR A 132 -3.16 -5.11 12.33
C TYR A 132 -2.90 -5.40 10.86
N GLY A 133 -2.38 -4.44 10.12
CA GLY A 133 -2.35 -4.55 8.68
C GLY A 133 -1.63 -3.40 8.03
N SER A 134 -1.84 -3.27 6.72
CA SER A 134 -1.25 -2.19 5.95
C SER A 134 -1.96 -1.95 4.64
N VAL A 135 -1.84 -0.73 4.14
CA VAL A 135 -2.16 -0.34 2.77
C VAL A 135 -0.86 0.06 2.07
N LEU A 136 -0.55 -0.62 0.97
CA LEU A 136 0.54 -0.28 0.05
C LEU A 136 -0.07 0.27 -1.24
N GLY A 137 0.44 1.38 -1.73
CA GLY A 137 0.30 1.83 -3.12
C GLY A 137 1.66 1.88 -3.79
N ALA A 138 1.78 1.44 -5.04
CA ALA A 138 3.00 1.55 -5.83
C ALA A 138 2.74 1.39 -7.33
N THR A 139 3.56 2.00 -8.18
CA THR A 139 3.58 1.72 -9.62
C THR A 139 4.75 0.77 -9.93
N ILE A 140 4.45 -0.43 -10.43
CA ILE A 140 5.43 -1.47 -10.72
C ILE A 140 5.60 -1.73 -12.22
N TYR A 141 6.82 -2.16 -12.57
CA TYR A 141 7.25 -2.45 -13.93
C TYR A 141 7.94 -3.81 -13.98
N LYS A 142 7.96 -4.43 -15.17
CA LYS A 142 8.68 -5.69 -15.45
C LYS A 142 10.18 -5.53 -15.24
N LYS A 143 10.72 -4.40 -15.71
CA LYS A 143 12.11 -3.98 -15.52
C LYS A 143 12.12 -2.53 -15.06
N GLY A 144 13.05 -2.17 -14.18
CA GLY A 144 13.17 -0.82 -13.64
C GLY A 144 12.66 -0.66 -12.21
N GLU A 145 12.80 0.55 -11.71
CA GLU A 145 12.48 0.91 -10.33
C GLU A 145 10.97 1.06 -10.11
N THR A 146 10.52 0.69 -8.93
CA THR A 146 9.15 0.98 -8.48
C THR A 146 8.99 2.48 -8.25
N LYS A 147 7.89 3.07 -8.72
CA LYS A 147 7.56 4.49 -8.53
C LYS A 147 6.36 4.64 -7.60
N ASN A 148 6.12 5.87 -7.12
CA ASN A 148 4.93 6.25 -6.35
C ASN A 148 4.64 5.34 -5.15
N SER A 149 5.68 4.78 -4.53
CA SER A 149 5.52 3.82 -3.45
C SER A 149 5.17 4.51 -2.14
N GLN A 150 4.08 4.08 -1.51
CA GLN A 150 3.62 4.52 -0.20
C GLN A 150 3.13 3.32 0.59
N TYR A 151 3.49 3.24 1.86
CA TYR A 151 3.08 2.18 2.76
C TYR A 151 2.56 2.79 4.06
N VAL A 152 1.36 2.41 4.45
CA VAL A 152 0.70 2.91 5.66
C VAL A 152 0.25 1.72 6.49
N PRO A 153 0.79 1.51 7.71
CA PRO A 153 0.28 0.51 8.60
C PRO A 153 -1.11 0.91 9.16
N VAL A 154 -1.95 -0.08 9.45
CA VAL A 154 -3.31 0.10 9.95
C VAL A 154 -3.51 -0.80 11.17
N TYR A 155 -4.12 -0.26 12.23
CA TYR A 155 -4.34 -0.99 13.48
C TYR A 155 -5.77 -0.83 13.96
N ALA A 156 -6.38 -1.95 14.32
CA ALA A 156 -7.65 -2.03 15.03
C ALA A 156 -7.45 -3.02 16.19
N ILE A 157 -6.85 -2.58 17.29
CA ILE A 157 -6.50 -3.44 18.42
C ILE A 157 -7.04 -2.80 19.70
N LYS A 158 -7.79 -3.55 20.51
CA LYS A 158 -8.39 -3.01 21.74
C LYS A 158 -7.39 -2.97 22.90
N ASN A 159 -6.50 -3.95 22.97
CA ASN A 159 -5.50 -4.02 24.03
C ASN A 159 -4.31 -3.09 23.73
N ALA A 160 -4.17 -2.02 24.51
CA ALA A 160 -3.13 -1.00 24.32
C ALA A 160 -1.68 -1.54 24.41
N ASN A 161 -1.42 -2.56 25.24
CA ASN A 161 -0.08 -3.15 25.35
C ASN A 161 0.27 -3.94 24.10
N VAL A 162 -0.71 -4.69 23.57
CA VAL A 162 -0.56 -5.44 22.31
C VAL A 162 -0.39 -4.47 21.13
N ALA A 163 -1.20 -3.41 21.07
CA ALA A 163 -1.10 -2.37 20.03
C ALA A 163 0.31 -1.76 20.01
N LYS A 164 0.79 -1.29 21.17
CA LYS A 164 2.13 -0.68 21.30
C LYS A 164 3.27 -1.63 20.90
N TYR A 165 3.14 -2.92 21.22
CA TYR A 165 4.11 -3.92 20.81
C TYR A 165 4.12 -4.11 19.29
N ILE A 166 2.95 -4.23 18.67
CA ILE A 166 2.83 -4.44 17.22
C ILE A 166 3.28 -3.18 16.46
N GLU A 167 2.83 -1.99 16.84
CA GLU A 167 3.25 -0.71 16.24
C GLU A 167 4.77 -0.58 16.20
N LYS A 168 5.45 -0.83 17.34
CA LYS A 168 6.92 -0.78 17.41
C LYS A 168 7.59 -1.77 16.45
N ASN A 169 7.03 -2.96 16.27
CA ASN A 169 7.59 -3.97 15.36
C ASN A 169 7.32 -3.63 13.89
N GLU A 170 6.15 -3.06 13.58
CA GLU A 170 5.81 -2.59 12.23
C GLU A 170 6.70 -1.42 11.81
N ASP A 171 6.82 -0.39 12.65
CA ASP A 171 7.58 0.83 12.36
C ASP A 171 9.05 0.55 12.01
N LEU A 172 9.67 -0.40 12.72
CA LEU A 172 11.05 -0.80 12.46
C LEU A 172 11.23 -1.53 11.11
N ASN A 173 10.15 -2.06 10.53
CA ASN A 173 10.18 -2.92 9.36
C ASN A 173 9.40 -2.38 8.15
N VAL A 174 8.83 -1.18 8.22
CA VAL A 174 7.98 -0.57 7.16
C VAL A 174 8.59 -0.72 5.76
N ARG A 175 9.85 -0.29 5.59
CA ARG A 175 10.52 -0.34 4.29
C ARG A 175 10.70 -1.76 3.77
N LYS A 176 11.04 -2.71 4.65
CA LYS A 176 11.22 -4.11 4.29
C LYS A 176 9.89 -4.72 3.84
N LYS A 177 8.81 -4.50 4.61
CA LYS A 177 7.47 -5.02 4.30
C LYS A 177 6.90 -4.43 3.02
N ALA A 178 7.07 -3.13 2.80
CA ALA A 178 6.67 -2.48 1.55
C ALA A 178 7.35 -3.16 0.34
N ASN A 179 8.67 -3.39 0.43
CA ASN A 179 9.43 -4.06 -0.64
C ASN A 179 9.00 -5.51 -0.87
N GLU A 180 8.69 -6.26 0.19
CA GLU A 180 8.19 -7.64 0.08
C GLU A 180 6.85 -7.69 -0.67
N ARG A 181 5.92 -6.78 -0.38
CA ARG A 181 4.62 -6.69 -1.07
C ARG A 181 4.74 -6.21 -2.51
N ILE A 182 5.62 -5.26 -2.79
CA ILE A 182 5.96 -4.84 -4.16
C ILE A 182 6.52 -6.02 -4.95
N LYS A 183 7.42 -6.80 -4.33
CA LYS A 183 8.01 -8.00 -4.94
C LYS A 183 6.93 -9.04 -5.24
N GLU A 184 6.03 -9.31 -4.29
CA GLU A 184 4.91 -10.22 -4.47
C GLU A 184 4.02 -9.79 -5.66
N GLY A 185 3.61 -8.51 -5.72
CA GLY A 185 2.83 -8.00 -6.85
C GLY A 185 3.56 -8.14 -8.19
N ARG A 186 4.88 -7.89 -8.21
CA ARG A 186 5.71 -8.12 -9.40
C ARG A 186 5.79 -9.60 -9.78
N GLU A 187 5.83 -10.50 -8.82
CA GLU A 187 5.87 -11.94 -9.06
C GLU A 187 4.55 -12.47 -9.62
N THR A 188 3.40 -12.02 -9.10
CA THR A 188 2.08 -12.33 -9.67
C THR A 188 2.01 -11.92 -11.14
N LEU A 189 2.46 -10.72 -11.49
CA LEU A 189 2.50 -10.30 -12.88
C LEU A 189 3.53 -11.08 -13.71
N ASN A 190 4.75 -11.28 -13.22
CA ASN A 190 5.81 -11.92 -14.01
C ASN A 190 5.58 -13.42 -14.23
N LYS A 191 5.17 -14.16 -13.20
CA LYS A 191 5.13 -15.63 -13.22
C LYS A 191 3.77 -16.17 -13.62
N GLU A 192 2.70 -15.48 -13.24
CA GLU A 192 1.33 -15.99 -13.37
C GLU A 192 0.62 -15.31 -14.54
N VAL A 193 0.49 -13.98 -14.51
CA VAL A 193 -0.40 -13.25 -15.45
C VAL A 193 0.26 -12.94 -16.79
N CYS A 194 1.49 -12.42 -16.78
CA CYS A 194 2.16 -11.88 -17.97
C CYS A 194 3.30 -12.75 -18.52
N ASN A 195 3.45 -13.97 -17.99
CA ASN A 195 4.52 -14.91 -18.29
C ASN A 195 4.53 -15.35 -19.77
N LYS A 196 3.34 -15.58 -20.36
CA LYS A 196 3.20 -15.93 -21.77
C LYS A 196 3.10 -14.66 -22.63
N ARG A 197 4.01 -14.54 -23.60
CA ARG A 197 4.21 -13.50 -24.65
C ARG A 197 5.28 -12.45 -24.36
#